data_AF-A0A2E9QJN5-F1
#
_entry.id   AF-A0A2E9QJN5-F1
#
_cell.length_a   1.000
_cell.length_b   1.000
_cell.length_c   1.000
_cell.angle_alpha   90.00
_cell.angle_beta   90.00
_cell.angle_gamma   90.00
#
_symmetry.space_group_name_H-M   'P 1'
#
loop_
_entity.id
_entity.type
_entity.pdbx_description
1 polymer ?
#
loop_
_entity_poly.entity_id
_entity_poly.type
_entity_poly.pdbx_seq_one_letter_code
_entity_poly.pdbx_strand_id
1 'polypeptide(L)'
;NKEDGDKIELKINNKTILNNFETKNKRKKIRLKLEEGENIIEIKATNLGTSPPNTSRIELVDDKTRYPILIQLELGKVATIRIIK
;
A
#
# COMPACT_ATOMS: atom_id res chain seq x y z
N ASN A 1 6.14 21.61 -8.70
CA ASN A 1 5.85 20.23 -8.29
C ASN A 1 5.96 20.15 -6.78
N LYS A 2 4.83 20.26 -6.06
CA LYS A 2 4.82 20.03 -4.61
C LYS A 2 4.87 18.51 -4.44
N GLU A 3 6.05 18.00 -4.10
CA GLU A 3 6.14 16.65 -3.56
C GLU A 3 5.63 16.77 -2.12
N ASP A 4 4.35 16.45 -1.92
CA ASP A 4 3.84 16.12 -0.59
C ASP A 4 4.71 14.94 -0.12
N GLY A 5 5.57 15.19 0.86
CA GLY A 5 6.56 14.23 1.38
C GLY A 5 5.94 13.05 2.15
N ASP A 6 4.75 12.66 1.71
CA ASP A 6 3.98 11.51 2.13
C ASP A 6 4.83 10.26 2.06
N LYS A 7 4.84 9.49 3.15
CA LYS A 7 5.61 8.26 3.25
C LYS A 7 4.70 7.17 3.77
N ILE A 8 4.80 6.01 3.12
CA ILE A 8 4.09 4.81 3.51
C ILE A 8 5.06 3.64 3.66
N GLU A 9 4.70 2.73 4.53
CA GLU A 9 5.32 1.42 4.65
C GLU A 9 4.32 0.36 4.20
N LEU A 10 4.75 -0.57 3.33
CA LEU A 10 3.97 -1.69 2.83
C LEU A 10 4.65 -2.99 3.25
N LYS A 11 3.93 -3.78 4.04
CA LYS A 11 4.30 -5.13 4.45
C LYS A 11 3.32 -6.11 3.84
N ILE A 12 3.80 -7.27 3.41
CA ILE A 12 2.97 -8.33 2.88
C ILE A 12 3.45 -9.66 3.45
N ASN A 13 2.54 -10.45 4.04
CA ASN A 13 2.84 -11.71 4.73
C ASN A 13 4.00 -11.56 5.72
N ASN A 14 3.93 -10.54 6.59
CA ASN A 14 5.00 -10.11 7.50
C ASN A 14 6.33 -9.69 6.84
N LYS A 15 6.40 -9.64 5.52
CA LYS A 15 7.59 -9.22 4.77
C LYS A 15 7.47 -7.77 4.35
N THR A 16 8.36 -6.91 4.83
CA THR A 16 8.42 -5.52 4.39
C THR A 16 8.85 -5.45 2.93
N ILE A 17 7.94 -5.04 2.06
CA ILE A 17 8.19 -4.89 0.62
C ILE A 17 8.63 -3.46 0.30
N LEU A 18 7.97 -2.49 0.93
CA LEU A 18 8.34 -1.09 0.86
C LEU A 18 8.46 -0.54 2.28
N ASN A 19 9.54 0.15 2.58
CA ASN A 19 9.72 0.88 3.83
C ASN A 19 10.01 2.34 3.51
N ASN A 20 9.33 3.27 4.19
CA ASN A 20 9.45 4.71 3.97
C ASN A 20 9.36 5.11 2.49
N PHE A 21 8.47 4.44 1.77
CA PHE A 21 8.25 4.74 0.37
C PHE A 21 7.52 6.06 0.26
N GLU A 22 8.17 7.01 -0.40
CA GLU A 22 7.59 8.31 -0.67
C GLU A 22 6.54 8.15 -1.78
N THR A 23 5.27 8.49 -1.49
CA THR A 23 4.18 8.38 -2.47
C THR A 23 4.28 9.49 -3.49
N LYS A 24 5.31 9.40 -4.34
CA LYS A 24 5.45 10.24 -5.53
C LYS A 24 4.45 9.80 -6.58
N ASN A 25 4.19 10.66 -7.56
CA ASN A 25 3.32 10.39 -8.72
C ASN A 25 3.80 9.21 -9.62
N LYS A 26 4.87 8.54 -9.24
CA LYS A 26 5.49 7.44 -9.98
C LYS A 26 4.89 6.12 -9.49
N ARG A 27 4.03 5.51 -10.32
CA ARG A 27 3.46 4.17 -10.05
C ARG A 27 4.58 3.14 -9.91
N LYS A 28 4.68 2.49 -8.76
CA LYS A 28 5.57 1.35 -8.53
C LYS A 28 4.82 0.05 -8.78
N LYS A 29 5.33 -0.79 -9.67
CA LYS A 29 4.84 -2.16 -9.86
C LYS A 29 5.63 -3.10 -8.97
N ILE A 30 4.95 -3.81 -8.09
CA ILE A 30 5.52 -4.84 -7.23
C ILE A 30 4.94 -6.17 -7.72
N ARG A 31 5.83 -7.11 -8.05
CA ARG A 31 5.42 -8.50 -8.27
C ARG A 31 5.53 -9.20 -6.94
N LEU A 32 4.38 -9.48 -6.34
CA LEU A 32 4.29 -10.35 -5.18
C LEU A 32 3.62 -11.65 -5.62
N LYS A 33 4.15 -12.77 -5.15
CA LYS A 33 3.51 -14.08 -5.30
C LYS A 33 2.61 -14.28 -4.09
N LEU A 34 1.30 -14.34 -4.30
CA LEU A 34 0.35 -14.71 -3.25
C LEU A 34 0.53 -16.21 -2.95
N GLU A 35 0.67 -16.52 -1.67
CA GLU A 35 0.73 -17.89 -1.15
C GLU A 35 -0.68 -18.48 -1.09
N GLU A 36 -0.76 -19.81 -1.09
CA GLU A 36 -2.04 -20.51 -0.96
C GLU A 36 -2.55 -20.36 0.48
N GLY A 37 -3.79 -19.89 0.66
CA GLY A 37 -4.34 -19.51 1.97
C GLY A 37 -4.42 -17.99 2.21
N GLU A 38 -4.13 -17.56 3.43
CA GLU A 38 -4.27 -16.16 3.85
C GLU A 38 -3.02 -15.33 3.54
N ASN A 39 -3.20 -14.29 2.72
CA ASN A 39 -2.18 -13.28 2.46
C ASN A 39 -2.58 -11.97 3.14
N ILE A 40 -1.69 -11.42 3.97
CA ILE A 40 -1.95 -10.23 4.77
C ILE A 40 -1.09 -9.08 4.25
N ILE A 41 -1.72 -8.07 3.68
CA ILE A 41 -1.07 -6.83 3.25
C ILE A 41 -1.33 -5.77 4.32
N GLU A 42 -0.28 -5.23 4.92
CA GLU A 42 -0.35 -4.13 5.88
C GLU A 42 0.27 -2.88 5.27
N ILE A 43 -0.49 -1.79 5.27
CA ILE A 43 -0.02 -0.48 4.81
C ILE A 43 -0.12 0.49 5.96
N LYS A 44 1.00 1.13 6.27
CA LYS A 44 1.10 2.12 7.34
C LYS A 44 1.51 3.46 6.77
N ALA A 45 0.74 4.50 7.06
CA ALA A 45 1.18 5.86 6.76
C ALA A 45 2.19 6.32 7.82
N THR A 46 3.45 6.49 7.40
CA THR A 46 4.51 7.06 8.23
C THR A 46 4.59 8.57 8.10
N ASN A 47 4.02 9.15 7.04
CA ASN A 47 3.90 10.59 6.85
C ASN A 47 2.64 10.93 6.01
N LEU A 48 1.97 12.02 6.39
CA LEU A 48 0.77 12.58 5.73
C LEU A 48 1.08 13.75 4.77
N GLY A 49 2.36 14.13 4.67
CA GLY A 49 2.82 15.24 3.85
C GLY A 49 2.09 16.53 4.19
N THR A 50 1.84 17.34 3.17
CA THR A 50 1.22 18.66 3.34
C THR A 50 -0.30 18.61 3.28
N SER A 51 -0.91 17.51 2.80
CA SER A 51 -2.37 17.35 2.67
C SER A 51 -2.87 15.99 3.14
N PRO A 52 -3.18 15.82 4.43
CA PRO A 52 -3.92 14.66 4.91
C PRO A 52 -5.37 14.59 4.37
N PRO A 53 -5.97 13.37 4.29
CA PRO A 53 -5.41 12.06 4.62
C PRO A 53 -4.56 11.46 3.47
N ASN A 54 -3.64 10.55 3.82
CA ASN A 54 -2.82 9.85 2.81
C ASN A 54 -3.71 8.84 2.07
N THR A 55 -4.13 9.22 0.86
CA THR A 55 -5.00 8.40 0.00
C THR A 55 -4.13 7.61 -0.97
N SER A 56 -4.04 6.30 -0.75
CA SER A 56 -3.30 5.38 -1.59
C SER A 56 -4.26 4.48 -2.36
N ARG A 57 -4.04 4.37 -3.67
CA ARG A 57 -4.76 3.41 -4.52
C ARG A 57 -3.84 2.22 -4.80
N ILE A 58 -4.28 1.05 -4.37
CA ILE A 58 -3.60 -0.22 -4.62
C ILE A 58 -4.41 -0.97 -5.68
N GLU A 59 -3.75 -1.47 -6.72
CA GLU A 59 -4.38 -2.35 -7.69
C GLU A 59 -3.79 -3.74 -7.52
N LEU A 60 -4.58 -4.65 -6.97
CA LEU A 60 -4.23 -6.06 -6.94
C LEU A 60 -4.61 -6.66 -8.30
N VAL A 61 -3.68 -7.37 -8.94
CA VAL A 61 -3.92 -8.03 -10.22
C VAL A 61 -3.71 -9.52 -10.00
N ASP A 62 -4.78 -10.30 -10.13
CA ASP A 62 -4.75 -11.75 -10.06
C ASP A 62 -5.06 -12.33 -11.43
N ASP A 63 -4.03 -12.87 -12.09
CA ASP A 63 -3.98 -13.38 -13.47
C ASP A 63 -4.65 -12.48 -14.54
N LYS A 64 -5.98 -12.38 -14.56
CA LYS A 64 -6.78 -11.51 -15.44
C LYS A 64 -7.68 -10.50 -14.71
N THR A 65 -7.91 -10.67 -13.41
CA THR A 65 -8.81 -9.82 -12.61
C THR A 65 -8.03 -8.72 -11.91
N ARG A 66 -8.56 -7.50 -11.93
CA ARG A 66 -7.98 -6.35 -11.21
C ARG A 66 -8.93 -5.91 -10.12
N TYR A 67 -8.43 -5.87 -8.90
CA TYR A 67 -9.14 -5.36 -7.73
C TYR A 67 -8.53 -4.01 -7.35
N PRO A 68 -9.14 -2.89 -7.78
CA PRO A 68 -8.75 -1.57 -7.33
C PRO A 68 -9.23 -1.36 -5.89
N ILE A 69 -8.30 -1.18 -4.97
CA ILE A 69 -8.56 -0.92 -3.56
C ILE A 69 -8.16 0.53 -3.29
N LEU A 70 -9.14 1.35 -2.89
CA LEU A 70 -8.91 2.70 -2.41
C LEU A 70 -8.72 2.66 -0.90
N ILE A 71 -7.61 3.18 -0.41
CA ILE A 71 -7.26 3.16 1.00
C ILE A 71 -6.97 4.58 1.43
N GLN A 72 -7.62 5.00 2.51
CA GLN A 72 -7.39 6.29 3.14
C GLN A 72 -6.78 6.02 4.51
N LEU A 73 -5.55 6.50 4.71
CA LEU A 73 -4.78 6.32 5.94
C LEU A 73 -4.55 7.66 6.61
N GLU A 74 -4.65 7.65 7.94
CA GLU A 74 -4.22 8.75 8.80
C GLU A 74 -2.85 8.44 9.41
N LEU A 75 -2.15 9.46 9.93
CA LEU A 75 -0.83 9.27 10.55
C LEU A 75 -0.92 8.28 11.70
N GLY A 76 -0.11 7.23 11.65
CA GLY A 76 -0.08 6.20 12.67
C GLY A 76 -1.18 5.13 12.54
N LYS A 77 -2.14 5.29 11.62
CA LYS A 77 -3.08 4.20 11.28
C LYS A 77 -2.43 3.19 10.34
N VAL A 78 -2.88 1.95 10.47
CA VAL A 78 -2.48 0.82 9.63
C VAL A 78 -3.74 0.27 8.96
N ALA A 79 -3.70 0.10 7.65
CA ALA A 79 -4.71 -0.62 6.90
C ALA A 79 -4.20 -2.05 6.67
N THR A 80 -5.01 -3.02 7.02
CA THR A 80 -4.72 -4.44 6.81
C THR A 80 -5.71 -5.00 5.82
N ILE A 81 -5.22 -5.56 4.72
CA ILE A 81 -6.00 -6.22 3.69
C ILE A 81 -5.67 -7.70 3.77
N ARG A 82 -6.70 -8.53 3.97
CA ARG A 82 -6.58 -9.98 3.92
C ARG A 82 -7.11 -10.48 2.59
N ILE A 83 -6.28 -11.24 1.90
CA ILE A 83 -6.61 -11.88 0.63
C ILE A 83 -6.58 -13.37 0.90
N ILE A 84 -7.68 -14.05 0.61
CA ILE A 84 -7.76 -15.51 0.71
C ILE A 84 -7.66 -16.02 -0.73
N LYS A 85 -6.61 -16.78 -1.01
CA LYS A 85 -6.39 -17.44 -2.30
C LYS A 85 -7.04 -18.82 -2.30
#